data_AF-A0A1H7YF61-F1
#
_entry.id   AF-A0A1H7YF61-F1
#
_cell.length_a   1.000
_cell.length_b   1.000
_cell.length_c   1.000
_cell.angle_alpha   90.00
_cell.angle_beta   90.00
_cell.angle_gamma   90.00
#
_symmetry.space_group_name_H-M   'P 1'
#
loop_
_entity.id
_entity.type
_entity.pdbx_description
1 polymer ?
#
loop_
_entity_poly.entity_id
_entity_poly.type
_entity_poly.pdbx_seq_one_letter_code
_entity_poly.pdbx_strand_id
1 'polypeptide(L)'
;MTTENGTKRLERLLEFLKAHPVPREVQAYRRARIAGIIQRQWKKEELADEQKRLSVGLCQEIKDFERKTGLKVKGLRLKRNKQGIESVAVNVEMPDQPGAKEV
;
A
#
# COMPACT_ATOMS: atom_id res chain seq x y z
N MET A 1 -17.46 -23.83 -2.99
CA MET A 1 -16.94 -25.00 -2.26
C MET A 1 -16.68 -24.58 -0.83
N THR A 2 -17.34 -25.26 0.10
CA THR A 2 -17.85 -24.74 1.37
C THR A 2 -16.80 -24.70 2.50
N THR A 3 -16.95 -23.69 3.35
CA THR A 3 -16.21 -23.42 4.59
C THR A 3 -16.07 -24.62 5.53
N GLU A 4 -16.96 -25.62 5.44
CA GLU A 4 -16.93 -26.87 6.23
C GLU A 4 -15.68 -27.73 6.03
N ASN A 5 -15.07 -27.70 4.84
CA ASN A 5 -13.82 -28.43 4.59
C ASN A 5 -12.61 -27.79 5.27
N GLY A 6 -12.66 -26.48 5.51
CA GLY A 6 -11.60 -25.73 6.21
C GLY A 6 -11.59 -26.03 7.71
N THR A 7 -12.77 -26.04 8.34
CA THR A 7 -12.93 -26.33 9.78
C THR A 7 -12.52 -27.77 10.12
N LYS A 8 -12.96 -28.77 9.35
CA LYS A 8 -12.56 -30.18 9.57
C LYS A 8 -11.05 -30.40 9.41
N ARG A 9 -10.41 -29.66 8.49
CA ARG A 9 -8.96 -29.72 8.29
C ARG A 9 -8.19 -29.11 9.46
N LEU A 10 -8.69 -28.00 10.02
CA LEU A 10 -8.12 -27.36 11.19
C LEU A 10 -8.25 -28.25 12.44
N GLU A 11 -9.41 -28.86 12.65
CA GLU A 11 -9.67 -29.78 13.77
C GLU A 11 -8.73 -30.98 13.76
N ARG A 12 -8.57 -31.66 12.61
CA ARG A 12 -7.62 -32.78 12.47
C ARG A 12 -6.17 -32.37 12.71
N LEU A 13 -5.78 -31.17 12.26
CA LEU A 13 -4.43 -30.64 12.49
C LEU A 13 -4.19 -30.37 13.98
N LEU A 14 -5.21 -29.85 14.69
CA LEU A 14 -5.15 -29.59 16.13
C LEU A 14 -5.12 -30.90 16.94
N GLU A 15 -5.88 -31.92 16.56
CA GLU A 15 -5.80 -33.27 17.17
C GLU A 15 -4.41 -33.89 16.98
N PHE A 16 -3.86 -33.80 15.78
CA PHE A 16 -2.51 -34.30 15.49
C PHE A 16 -1.45 -33.61 16.36
N LEU A 17 -1.55 -32.28 16.52
CA LEU A 17 -0.64 -31.50 17.36
C LEU A 17 -0.81 -31.76 18.86
N LYS A 18 -2.01 -32.16 19.32
CA LYS A 18 -2.26 -32.61 20.70
C LYS A 18 -1.68 -34.01 20.94
N ALA A 19 -1.86 -34.92 19.98
CA ALA A 19 -1.36 -36.29 20.07
C ALA A 19 0.17 -36.39 19.93
N HIS A 20 0.79 -35.44 19.25
CA HIS A 20 2.24 -35.39 19.03
C HIS A 20 2.78 -34.09 19.64
N PRO A 21 3.08 -34.07 20.96
CA PRO A 21 3.58 -32.89 21.64
C PRO A 21 4.89 -32.45 20.99
N VAL A 22 4.79 -31.39 20.19
CA VAL A 22 5.94 -30.77 19.55
C VAL A 22 6.82 -30.20 20.66
N PRO A 23 8.13 -30.51 20.71
CA PRO A 23 9.05 -29.98 21.73
C PRO A 23 8.90 -28.46 21.84
N ARG A 24 8.93 -27.93 23.07
CA ARG A 24 8.72 -26.50 23.37
C ARG A 24 9.54 -25.57 22.47
N GLU A 25 10.76 -25.98 22.13
CA GLU A 25 11.70 -25.26 21.26
C GLU A 25 11.17 -25.14 19.82
N VAL A 26 10.60 -26.21 19.28
CA VAL A 26 10.02 -26.22 17.93
C VAL A 26 8.73 -25.38 17.90
N GLN A 27 7.95 -25.37 18.99
CA GLN A 27 6.80 -24.46 19.12
C GLN A 27 7.23 -23.00 19.20
N ALA A 28 8.27 -22.69 19.98
CA ALA A 28 8.83 -21.35 20.10
C ALA A 28 9.38 -20.84 18.76
N TYR A 29 10.12 -21.67 18.03
CA TYR A 29 10.62 -21.36 16.69
C TYR A 29 9.48 -21.07 15.71
N ARG A 30 8.43 -21.91 15.69
CA ARG A 30 7.25 -21.69 14.83
C ARG A 30 6.51 -20.40 15.20
N ARG A 31 6.34 -20.10 16.49
CA ARG A 31 5.73 -18.85 16.97
C ARG A 31 6.53 -17.63 16.55
N ALA A 32 7.86 -17.65 16.72
CA ALA A 32 8.74 -16.57 16.29
C ALA A 32 8.66 -16.33 14.77
N ARG A 33 8.63 -17.41 13.98
CA ARG A 33 8.50 -17.32 12.52
C ARG A 33 7.16 -16.73 12.08
N ILE A 34 6.05 -17.12 12.72
CA ILE A 34 4.72 -16.57 12.46
C ILE A 34 4.67 -15.09 12.85
N ALA A 35 5.19 -14.71 14.02
CA ALA A 35 5.28 -13.33 14.45
C ALA A 35 6.06 -12.46 13.46
N GLY A 36 7.20 -12.94 12.95
CA GLY A 36 7.97 -12.24 11.92
C GLY A 36 7.27 -12.15 10.55
N ILE A 37 6.35 -13.06 10.23
CA ILE A 37 5.50 -12.93 9.04
C ILE A 37 4.44 -11.86 9.26
N ILE A 38 3.76 -11.86 10.41
CA ILE A 38 2.73 -10.88 10.78
C ILE A 38 3.33 -9.47 10.81
N GLN A 39 4.48 -9.27 11.46
CA GLN A 39 5.15 -7.96 11.50
C GLN A 39 5.52 -7.44 10.11
N ARG A 40 6.00 -8.32 9.21
CA ARG A 40 6.29 -7.93 7.83
C ARG A 40 5.03 -7.58 7.05
N GLN A 41 3.91 -8.24 7.35
CA GLN A 41 2.63 -7.96 6.71
C GLN A 41 2.05 -6.63 7.20
N TRP A 42 2.04 -6.37 8.52
CA TRP A 42 1.64 -5.09 9.08
C TRP A 42 2.49 -3.93 8.57
N LYS A 43 3.82 -4.09 8.50
CA LYS A 43 4.68 -3.05 7.92
C LYS A 43 4.35 -2.73 6.46
N LYS A 44 3.90 -3.72 5.68
CA LYS A 44 3.43 -3.49 4.29
C LYS A 44 2.09 -2.78 4.27
N GLU A 45 1.18 -3.12 5.18
CA GLU A 45 -0.13 -2.47 5.31
C GLU A 45 0.01 -1.01 5.76
N GLU A 46 0.86 -0.72 6.76
CA GLU A 46 1.19 0.64 7.18
C GLU A 46 1.77 1.47 6.03
N LEU A 47 2.72 0.91 5.25
CA LEU A 47 3.27 1.56 4.07
C LEU A 47 2.20 1.83 2.99
N ALA A 48 1.25 0.92 2.80
CA ALA A 48 0.16 1.09 1.85
C ALA A 48 -0.82 2.19 2.30
N ASP A 49 -1.12 2.25 3.59
CA ASP A 49 -1.97 3.29 4.18
C ASP A 49 -1.30 4.67 4.11
N GLU A 50 0.00 4.76 4.39
CA GLU A 50 0.78 5.99 4.18
C GLU A 50 0.78 6.41 2.70
N GLN A 51 0.98 5.47 1.78
CA GLN A 51 0.94 5.76 0.34
C GLN A 51 -0.44 6.26 -0.10
N LYS A 52 -1.52 5.71 0.47
CA LYS A 52 -2.89 6.15 0.22
C LYS A 52 -3.17 7.54 0.79
N ARG A 53 -2.67 7.86 1.99
CA ARG A 53 -2.78 9.21 2.55
C ARG A 53 -2.01 10.23 1.73
N LEU A 54 -0.80 9.88 1.31
CA LEU A 54 0.03 10.72 0.45
C LEU A 54 -0.63 10.95 -0.90
N SER A 55 -1.23 9.93 -1.54
CA SER A 55 -1.90 10.12 -2.83
C SER A 55 -3.12 11.03 -2.74
N VAL A 56 -3.92 10.90 -1.68
CA VAL A 56 -5.07 11.80 -1.43
C VAL A 56 -4.61 13.24 -1.23
N GLY A 57 -3.58 13.46 -0.40
CA GLY A 57 -3.00 14.79 -0.19
C GLY A 57 -2.44 15.39 -1.48
N LEU A 58 -1.69 14.60 -2.26
CA LEU A 58 -1.11 15.05 -3.52
C LEU A 58 -2.17 15.42 -4.56
N CYS A 59 -3.26 14.65 -4.65
CA CYS A 59 -4.38 14.96 -5.54
C CYS A 59 -5.06 16.29 -5.18
N GLN A 60 -5.19 16.61 -3.90
CA GLN A 60 -5.77 17.87 -3.46
C GLN A 60 -4.85 19.05 -3.81
N GLU A 61 -3.55 18.92 -3.52
CA GLU A 61 -2.54 19.92 -3.89
C GLU A 61 -2.48 20.18 -5.40
N ILE A 62 -2.57 19.12 -6.23
CA ILE A 62 -2.66 19.26 -7.69
C ILE A 62 -3.88 20.09 -8.08
N LYS A 63 -5.07 19.77 -7.55
CA LYS A 63 -6.29 20.52 -7.88
C LYS A 63 -6.19 21.99 -7.47
N ASP A 64 -5.60 22.25 -6.31
CA ASP A 64 -5.43 23.62 -5.81
C ASP A 64 -4.40 24.39 -6.65
N PHE A 65 -3.34 23.73 -7.10
CA PHE A 65 -2.39 24.29 -8.07
C PHE A 65 -3.09 24.61 -9.40
N GLU A 66 -3.84 23.68 -9.97
CA GLU A 66 -4.55 23.88 -11.24
C GLU A 66 -5.56 25.03 -11.14
N ARG A 67 -6.29 25.12 -10.02
CA ARG A 67 -7.24 26.20 -9.76
C ARG A 67 -6.58 27.58 -9.62
N LYS A 68 -5.42 27.65 -8.96
CA LYS A 68 -4.71 28.92 -8.72
C LYS A 68 -3.94 29.43 -9.93
N THR A 69 -3.39 28.52 -10.73
CA THR A 69 -2.51 28.86 -11.86
C THR A 69 -3.23 28.84 -13.21
N GLY A 70 -4.38 28.18 -13.30
CA GLY A 70 -5.07 27.93 -14.57
C GLY A 70 -4.36 26.91 -15.47
N LEU A 71 -3.27 26.30 -15.02
CA LEU A 71 -2.53 25.26 -15.74
C LEU A 71 -3.07 23.88 -15.37
N LYS A 72 -3.00 22.91 -16.29
CA LYS A 72 -3.34 21.51 -16.00
C LYS A 72 -2.09 20.67 -15.79
N VAL A 73 -2.08 19.86 -14.73
CA VAL A 73 -1.00 18.92 -14.44
C VAL A 73 -1.22 17.63 -15.24
N LYS A 74 -0.28 17.31 -16.14
CA LYS A 74 -0.33 16.10 -16.98
C LYS A 74 0.45 14.93 -16.41
N GLY A 75 1.47 15.21 -15.62
CA GLY A 75 2.36 14.18 -15.09
C GLY A 75 3.26 14.72 -14.01
N LEU A 76 3.77 13.79 -13.21
CA LEU A 76 4.56 14.10 -12.03
C LEU A 76 5.71 13.11 -11.93
N ARG A 77 6.94 13.61 -11.78
CA ARG A 77 8.14 12.79 -11.58
C ARG A 77 8.69 13.06 -10.18
N LEU A 78 8.87 11.99 -9.42
CA LEU A 78 9.41 12.04 -8.07
C LEU A 78 10.84 11.50 -8.09
N LYS A 79 11.80 12.30 -7.65
CA LYS A 79 13.15 11.84 -7.34
C LYS A 79 13.20 11.46 -5.86
N ARG A 80 13.75 10.30 -5.53
CA ARG A 80 13.86 9.80 -4.14
C ARG A 80 15.32 9.57 -3.76
N ASN A 81 15.65 9.86 -2.51
CA ASN A 81 16.93 9.56 -1.87
C ASN A 81 16.73 8.58 -0.69
N LYS A 82 17.80 8.30 0.08
CA LYS A 82 17.74 7.38 1.24
C LYS A 82 16.84 7.85 2.39
N GLN A 83 16.45 9.13 2.40
CA GLN A 83 15.62 9.76 3.44
C GLN A 83 14.17 9.98 3.00
N GLY A 84 13.86 9.84 1.70
CA GLY A 84 12.49 10.03 1.19
C GLY A 84 12.45 10.66 -0.20
N ILE A 85 11.42 11.47 -0.45
CA ILE A 85 11.27 12.24 -1.69
C ILE A 85 12.26 13.42 -1.64
N GLU A 86 13.18 13.47 -2.60
CA GLU A 86 14.21 14.51 -2.73
C GLU A 86 13.69 15.68 -3.56
N SER A 87 13.00 15.41 -4.68
CA SER A 87 12.42 16.45 -5.51
C SER A 87 11.21 15.96 -6.29
N VAL A 88 10.40 16.92 -6.72
CA VAL A 88 9.13 16.71 -7.39
C VAL A 88 9.11 17.61 -8.63
N ALA A 89 9.10 17.02 -9.83
CA ALA A 89 8.94 17.74 -11.08
C ALA A 89 7.51 17.56 -11.60
N VAL A 90 6.83 18.66 -11.89
CA VAL A 90 5.43 18.68 -12.33
C VAL A 90 5.39 19.15 -13.79
N ASN A 91 4.84 18.32 -14.67
CA ASN A 91 4.61 18.68 -16.06
C ASN A 91 3.22 19.32 -16.18
N VAL A 92 3.18 20.54 -16.71
CA VAL A 92 1.97 21.35 -16.80
C VAL A 92 1.72 21.79 -18.24
N GLU A 93 0.45 21.86 -18.63
CA GLU A 93 0.00 22.39 -19.93
C GLU A 93 -1.02 23.50 -19.70
N MET A 94 -1.04 24.51 -20.59
CA MET A 94 -2.16 25.44 -20.63
C MET A 94 -3.38 24.71 -21.21
N PRO A 95 -4.56 24.79 -20.57
CA PRO A 95 -5.78 24.28 -21.18
C PRO A 95 -6.08 25.08 -22.45
N ASP A 96 -6.35 24.38 -23.55
CA ASP A 96 -6.81 25.01 -24.79
C ASP A 96 -8.02 25.90 -24.48
N GLN A 97 -7.89 27.21 -24.75
CA GLN A 97 -9.03 28.11 -24.63
C GLN A 97 -10.10 27.67 -25.63
N PRO A 98 -11.35 27.37 -25.20
CA PRO A 98 -12.47 27.24 -26.12
C PRO A 98 -12.82 28.65 -26.60
N GLY A 99 -12.11 29.14 -27.61
CA GLY A 99 -12.28 30.53 -28.07
C GLY A 99 -11.44 30.98 -29.25
N ALA A 100 -10.39 30.25 -29.65
CA ALA A 100 -9.71 30.53 -30.92
C ALA A 100 -10.57 29.99 -32.08
N LYS A 101 -11.67 30.69 -32.39
CA LYS A 101 -12.23 30.63 -33.73
C LYS A 101 -11.17 31.20 -34.65
N GLU A 102 -10.63 30.35 -35.52
CA GLU A 102 -9.94 30.79 -36.73
C GLU A 102 -10.87 31.79 -37.43
N VAL A 103 -10.43 33.04 -37.51
CA VAL A 103 -11.00 34.08 -38.38
C VAL A 103 -10.14 34.12 -39.64
#